data_AF-A0A3S4HI55-F1
#
_entry.id   AF-A0A3S4HI55-F1
#
_cell.length_a   1.000
_cell.length_b   1.000
_cell.length_c   1.000
_cell.angle_alpha   90.00
_cell.angle_beta   90.00
_cell.angle_gamma   90.00
#
_symmetry.space_group_name_H-M   'P 1'
#
loop_
_entity.id
_entity.type
_entity.pdbx_description
1 polymer ?
#
loop_
_entity_poly.entity_id
_entity_poly.type
_entity_poly.pdbx_seq_one_letter_code
_entity_poly.pdbx_strand_id
1 'polypeptide(L)'
;MLDADDALGRHEWLIAPLLLQGSASPDARILLAQPLDIASLIQACPDLLRQSDTVEWDEAQGTLKAWRRMRIGQLTVNVQPLAKPSEEELHQAMLNGIRDKGLAVLNWTPEAEQFRLRLHCAAKWLPEYDWPAVDEASLLATLENWLLPHMTGVQSLRSLKSLNVTQALRGLLDYPMLQRLDSELPGHYTVPTGSRITIRYHEDNPPALAVRMQEMFGEASTPTLAQGRVPLVLELLSPAQRPLQITRDLSAFWQGAYREVQKR
;
A
#
# COMPACT_ATOMS: atom_id res chain seq x y z
N MET A 1 -1.36 -6.22 -37.82
CA MET A 1 -0.29 -7.14 -38.21
C MET A 1 -0.18 -7.18 -39.73
N LEU A 2 1.03 -6.96 -40.24
CA LEU A 2 1.40 -7.21 -41.64
C LEU A 2 2.03 -8.60 -41.74
N ASP A 3 2.08 -9.15 -42.95
CA ASP A 3 2.88 -10.34 -43.23
C ASP A 3 4.37 -9.96 -43.18
N ALA A 4 5.23 -10.89 -42.74
CA ALA A 4 6.66 -10.61 -42.50
C ALA A 4 7.42 -10.16 -43.77
N ASP A 5 6.96 -10.60 -44.94
CA ASP A 5 7.57 -10.30 -46.24
C ASP A 5 6.89 -9.10 -46.94
N ASP A 6 5.90 -8.46 -46.31
CA ASP A 6 5.20 -7.31 -46.90
C ASP A 6 6.16 -6.11 -47.01
N ALA A 7 6.20 -5.48 -48.19
CA ALA A 7 7.03 -4.31 -48.46
C ALA A 7 6.74 -3.15 -47.49
N LEU A 8 5.49 -3.03 -47.01
CA LEU A 8 5.10 -2.02 -46.03
C LEU A 8 5.77 -2.20 -44.67
N GLY A 9 6.23 -3.42 -44.34
CA GLY A 9 6.99 -3.69 -43.11
C GLY A 9 8.34 -2.98 -43.03
N ARG A 10 8.82 -2.39 -44.14
CA ARG A 10 10.04 -1.58 -44.20
C ARG A 10 9.83 -0.13 -43.73
N HIS A 11 8.59 0.30 -43.56
CA HIS A 11 8.23 1.64 -43.13
C HIS A 11 7.80 1.62 -41.67
N GLU A 12 8.32 2.55 -40.87
CA GLU A 12 8.01 2.65 -39.44
C GLU A 12 6.57 3.14 -39.20
N TRP A 13 6.08 4.07 -40.03
CA TRP A 13 4.78 4.71 -39.85
C TRP A 13 3.85 4.44 -41.04
N LEU A 14 2.62 4.01 -40.73
CA LEU A 14 1.58 3.68 -41.70
C LEU A 14 0.23 4.24 -41.24
N ILE A 15 -0.61 4.64 -42.19
CA ILE A 15 -2.06 4.81 -41.97
C ILE A 15 -2.73 3.57 -42.53
N ALA A 16 -3.42 2.81 -41.67
CA ALA A 16 -4.08 1.56 -42.03
C ALA A 16 -5.61 1.69 -41.91
N PRO A 17 -6.30 2.21 -42.95
CA PRO A 17 -7.75 2.45 -42.88
C PRO A 17 -8.58 1.17 -42.93
N LEU A 18 -8.02 0.05 -43.43
CA LEU A 18 -8.72 -1.22 -43.52
C LEU A 18 -8.01 -2.29 -42.71
N LEU A 19 -8.69 -2.76 -41.67
CA LEU A 19 -8.21 -3.75 -40.72
C LEU A 19 -9.18 -4.94 -40.67
N LEU A 20 -8.66 -6.14 -40.46
CA LEU A 20 -9.43 -7.35 -40.17
C LEU A 20 -9.14 -7.81 -38.75
N GLN A 21 -10.09 -7.57 -37.84
CA GLN A 21 -9.98 -7.98 -36.45
C GLN A 21 -10.81 -9.23 -36.18
N GLY A 22 -10.22 -10.22 -35.50
CA GLY A 22 -10.94 -11.39 -35.00
C GLY A 22 -11.71 -11.09 -33.72
N SER A 23 -12.65 -11.95 -33.33
CA SER A 23 -13.50 -11.74 -32.15
C SER A 23 -12.81 -12.03 -30.80
N ALA A 24 -11.63 -12.66 -30.81
CA ALA A 24 -10.98 -13.17 -29.58
C ALA A 24 -9.83 -12.29 -29.05
N SER A 25 -9.30 -11.35 -29.84
CA SER A 25 -8.15 -10.51 -29.46
C SER A 25 -8.32 -9.06 -29.95
N PRO A 26 -7.75 -8.05 -29.26
CA PRO A 26 -7.61 -6.70 -29.79
C PRO A 26 -6.71 -6.60 -31.03
N ASP A 27 -5.95 -7.65 -31.38
CA ASP A 27 -5.08 -7.66 -32.55
C ASP A 27 -5.86 -7.76 -33.88
N ALA A 28 -5.45 -6.94 -34.86
CA ALA A 28 -6.05 -6.92 -36.20
C ALA A 28 -4.99 -7.07 -37.30
N ARG A 29 -5.32 -7.78 -38.39
CA ARG A 29 -4.50 -7.82 -39.61
C ARG A 29 -4.72 -6.55 -40.44
N ILE A 30 -3.64 -5.99 -40.97
CA ILE A 30 -3.71 -4.84 -41.88
C ILE A 30 -4.04 -5.35 -43.28
N LEU A 31 -5.12 -4.85 -43.89
CA LEU A 31 -5.54 -5.22 -45.25
C LEU A 31 -5.18 -4.16 -46.28
N LEU A 32 -5.28 -2.87 -45.90
CA LEU A 32 -4.81 -1.74 -46.70
C LEU A 32 -4.10 -0.76 -45.76
N ALA A 33 -2.95 -0.28 -46.20
CA ALA A 33 -2.22 0.78 -45.54
C ALA A 33 -1.41 1.61 -46.53
N GLN A 34 -1.06 2.83 -46.12
CA GLN A 34 -0.21 3.73 -46.87
C GLN A 34 0.98 4.15 -45.98
N PRO A 35 2.21 4.10 -46.50
CA PRO A 35 3.37 4.62 -45.77
C PRO A 35 3.27 6.14 -45.63
N LEU A 36 3.69 6.63 -44.47
CA LEU A 36 3.68 8.06 -44.16
C LEU A 36 5.03 8.48 -43.58
N ASP A 37 5.43 9.71 -43.92
CA ASP A 37 6.45 10.41 -43.16
C ASP A 37 5.79 11.14 -41.98
N ILE A 38 6.21 10.77 -40.77
CA ILE A 38 5.57 11.25 -39.54
C ILE A 38 5.78 12.76 -39.36
N ALA A 39 6.92 13.28 -39.80
CA ALA A 39 7.21 14.71 -39.75
C ALA A 39 6.25 15.50 -40.65
N SER A 40 6.04 15.04 -41.89
CA SER A 40 5.09 15.63 -42.83
C SER A 40 3.65 15.61 -42.32
N LEU A 41 3.22 14.50 -41.70
CA LEU A 41 1.88 14.39 -41.10
C LEU A 41 1.68 15.38 -39.95
N ILE A 42 2.66 15.47 -39.04
CA ILE A 42 2.61 16.41 -37.91
C ILE A 42 2.58 17.86 -38.39
N GLN A 43 3.32 18.20 -39.45
CA GLN A 43 3.33 19.54 -40.02
C GLN A 43 1.97 19.90 -40.64
N ALA A 44 1.33 18.95 -41.34
CA ALA A 44 0.02 19.17 -41.97
C ALA A 44 -1.14 19.15 -40.96
N CYS A 45 -1.02 18.37 -39.88
CA CYS A 45 -2.06 18.15 -38.88
C CYS A 45 -1.48 18.25 -37.46
N PRO A 46 -1.10 19.45 -37.00
CA PRO A 46 -0.44 19.63 -35.71
C PRO A 46 -1.30 19.18 -34.53
N ASP A 47 -2.63 19.26 -34.65
CA ASP A 47 -3.59 18.89 -33.60
C ASP A 47 -3.60 17.38 -33.27
N LEU A 48 -3.05 16.53 -34.15
CA LEU A 48 -2.88 15.10 -33.87
C LEU A 48 -1.80 14.85 -32.81
N LEU A 49 -0.81 15.75 -32.73
CA LEU A 49 0.31 15.60 -31.82
C LEU A 49 -0.05 16.21 -30.46
N ARG A 50 -0.17 15.35 -29.46
CA ARG A 50 -0.38 15.77 -28.07
C ARG A 50 0.92 15.68 -27.30
N GLN A 51 1.23 16.74 -26.57
CA GLN A 51 2.31 16.73 -25.60
C GLN A 51 1.78 16.16 -24.28
N SER A 52 2.54 15.28 -23.66
CA SER A 52 2.32 14.76 -22.32
C SER A 52 3.63 14.77 -21.57
N ASP A 53 3.73 15.61 -20.55
CA ASP A 53 4.86 15.61 -19.63
C ASP A 53 4.61 14.48 -18.62
N THR A 54 5.52 13.52 -18.60
CA THR A 54 5.44 12.34 -17.73
C THR A 54 6.69 12.31 -16.91
N VAL A 55 6.55 12.41 -15.60
CA VAL A 55 7.67 12.13 -14.72
C VAL A 55 7.61 10.64 -14.40
N GLU A 56 8.72 9.93 -14.62
CA GLU A 56 8.79 8.48 -14.45
C GLU A 56 9.99 8.12 -13.58
N TRP A 57 9.84 6.98 -12.93
CA TRP A 57 10.88 6.41 -12.10
C TRP A 57 11.93 5.69 -12.97
N ASP A 58 13.17 6.17 -13.01
CA ASP A 58 14.29 5.44 -13.62
C ASP A 58 14.87 4.46 -12.59
N GLU A 59 14.60 3.17 -12.78
CA GLU A 59 15.10 2.11 -11.92
C GLU A 59 16.62 1.97 -11.96
N ALA A 60 17.23 2.10 -13.14
CA ALA A 60 18.66 1.88 -13.33
C ALA A 60 19.48 2.94 -12.61
N GLN A 61 18.97 4.18 -12.58
CA GLN A 61 19.64 5.31 -11.93
C GLN A 61 19.11 5.59 -10.52
N GLY A 62 17.99 4.98 -10.12
CA GLY A 62 17.35 5.27 -8.84
C GLY A 62 16.89 6.73 -8.71
N THR A 63 16.56 7.39 -9.81
CA THR A 63 16.20 8.81 -9.86
C THR A 63 14.91 9.04 -10.64
N LEU A 64 14.23 10.15 -10.35
CA LEU A 64 13.10 10.61 -11.17
C LEU A 64 13.62 11.28 -12.43
N LYS A 65 13.16 10.81 -13.58
CA LYS A 65 13.39 11.48 -14.85
C LYS A 65 12.07 12.03 -15.37
N ALA A 66 12.08 13.32 -15.65
CA ALA A 66 10.99 13.98 -16.32
C ALA A 66 11.20 13.81 -17.83
N TRP A 67 10.17 13.32 -18.51
CA TRP A 67 10.16 13.15 -19.95
C TRP A 67 9.00 13.93 -20.55
N ARG A 68 9.28 14.75 -21.55
CA ARG A 68 8.27 15.25 -22.48
C ARG A 68 8.04 14.19 -23.54
N ARG A 69 6.83 13.63 -23.60
CA ARG A 69 6.42 12.71 -24.66
C ARG A 69 5.52 13.43 -25.65
N MET A 70 5.84 13.32 -26.92
CA MET A 70 4.95 13.72 -28.01
C MET A 70 4.25 12.46 -28.51
N ARG A 71 2.91 12.42 -28.44
CA ARG A 71 2.11 11.23 -28.76
C ARG A 71 1.05 11.53 -29.81
N ILE A 72 0.74 10.54 -30.65
CA ILE A 72 -0.45 10.50 -31.49
C ILE A 72 -1.33 9.37 -30.99
N GLY A 73 -2.43 9.70 -30.33
CA GLY A 73 -3.22 8.73 -29.57
C GLY A 73 -2.36 8.05 -28.50
N GLN A 74 -2.17 6.73 -28.62
CA GLN A 74 -1.33 5.95 -27.70
C GLN A 74 0.11 5.75 -28.17
N LEU A 75 0.45 6.15 -29.40
CA LEU A 75 1.78 5.95 -29.98
C LEU A 75 2.71 7.10 -29.58
N THR A 76 3.86 6.77 -29.00
CA THR A 76 4.90 7.75 -28.65
C THR A 76 5.77 8.02 -29.87
N VAL A 77 5.73 9.26 -30.37
CA VAL A 77 6.51 9.71 -31.54
C VAL A 77 7.91 10.16 -31.13
N ASN A 78 8.00 10.90 -30.03
CA ASN A 78 9.27 11.45 -29.55
C ASN A 78 9.27 11.53 -28.01
N VAL A 79 10.45 11.35 -27.42
CA VAL A 79 10.70 11.48 -25.99
C VAL A 79 11.89 12.40 -25.79
N GLN A 80 11.71 13.47 -25.03
CA GLN A 80 12.78 14.40 -24.67
C GLN A 80 12.90 14.52 -23.15
N PRO A 81 14.11 14.60 -22.58
CA PRO A 81 14.27 14.90 -21.17
C PRO A 81 13.74 16.31 -20.88
N LEU A 82 12.87 16.44 -19.89
CA LEU A 82 12.35 17.72 -19.44
C LEU A 82 13.34 18.36 -18.45
N ALA A 83 13.38 19.70 -18.41
CA ALA A 83 13.99 20.43 -17.30
C ALA A 83 13.28 20.07 -15.98
N LYS A 84 13.89 20.44 -14.84
CA LYS A 84 13.40 20.09 -13.49
C LYS A 84 11.87 20.26 -13.38
N PRO A 85 11.11 19.18 -13.11
CA PRO A 85 9.65 19.25 -12.99
C PRO A 85 9.25 20.12 -11.79
N SER A 86 8.02 20.63 -11.82
CA SER A 86 7.41 21.25 -10.62
C SER A 86 7.27 20.21 -9.50
N GLU A 87 7.14 20.68 -8.25
CA GLU A 87 6.96 19.78 -7.10
C GLU A 87 5.66 18.95 -7.22
N GLU A 88 4.60 19.52 -7.80
CA GLU A 88 3.34 18.84 -8.02
C GLU A 88 3.46 17.71 -9.06
N GLU A 89 4.07 17.98 -10.21
CA GLU A 89 4.34 16.95 -11.24
C GLU A 89 5.26 15.85 -10.71
N LEU A 90 6.24 16.22 -9.89
CA LEU A 90 7.16 15.30 -9.24
C LEU A 90 6.42 14.36 -8.28
N HIS A 91 5.58 14.89 -7.40
CA HIS A 91 4.80 14.08 -6.47
C HIS A 91 3.83 13.17 -7.20
N GLN A 92 3.10 13.67 -8.22
CA GLN A 92 2.17 12.84 -8.98
C GLN A 92 2.87 11.65 -9.65
N ALA A 93 4.07 11.85 -10.17
CA ALA A 93 4.87 10.76 -10.72
C ALA A 93 5.43 9.80 -9.69
N MET A 94 5.80 10.29 -8.51
CA MET A 94 6.14 9.40 -7.40
C MET A 94 4.94 8.53 -7.02
N LEU A 95 3.71 9.09 -6.98
CA LEU A 95 2.49 8.31 -6.72
C LEU A 95 2.27 7.24 -7.79
N ASN A 96 2.44 7.58 -9.07
CA ASN A 96 2.34 6.59 -10.15
C ASN A 96 3.43 5.52 -10.04
N GLY A 97 4.67 5.90 -9.72
CA GLY A 97 5.74 4.94 -9.46
C GLY A 97 5.47 4.03 -8.26
N ILE A 98 4.78 4.53 -7.21
CA ILE A 98 4.31 3.70 -6.09
C ILE A 98 3.22 2.73 -6.56
N ARG A 99 2.31 3.14 -7.45
CA ARG A 99 1.28 2.25 -8.03
C ARG A 99 1.89 1.09 -8.82
N ASP A 100 2.89 1.39 -9.65
CA ASP A 100 3.53 0.37 -10.49
C ASP A 100 4.34 -0.63 -9.66
N LYS A 101 4.98 -0.17 -8.57
CA LYS A 101 5.88 -0.98 -7.74
C LYS A 101 5.24 -1.58 -6.49
N GLY A 102 4.05 -1.12 -6.12
CA GLY A 102 3.37 -1.47 -4.88
C GLY A 102 3.90 -0.70 -3.66
N LEU A 103 3.22 -0.90 -2.52
CA LEU A 103 3.47 -0.12 -1.29
C LEU A 103 4.83 -0.42 -0.64
N ALA A 104 5.51 -1.50 -1.03
CA ALA A 104 6.82 -1.91 -0.49
C ALA A 104 7.93 -0.87 -0.71
N VAL A 105 7.74 0.08 -1.64
CA VAL A 105 8.67 1.20 -1.84
C VAL A 105 8.65 2.21 -0.69
N LEU A 106 7.59 2.24 0.13
CA LEU A 106 7.52 3.05 1.34
C LEU A 106 8.29 2.40 2.50
N ASN A 107 8.46 3.14 3.59
CA ASN A 107 9.10 2.63 4.80
C ASN A 107 8.06 2.13 5.80
N TRP A 108 7.66 0.87 5.64
CA TRP A 108 6.75 0.18 6.56
C TRP A 108 7.50 -0.25 7.83
N THR A 109 7.54 0.64 8.82
CA THR A 109 8.05 0.30 10.15
C THR A 109 7.10 -0.69 10.85
N PRO A 110 7.58 -1.44 11.86
CA PRO A 110 6.70 -2.30 12.66
C PRO A 110 5.52 -1.54 13.27
N GLU A 111 5.70 -0.26 13.63
CA GLU A 111 4.63 0.60 14.12
C GLU A 111 3.59 0.91 13.03
N ALA A 112 4.03 1.26 11.82
CA ALA A 112 3.14 1.55 10.69
C ALA A 112 2.31 0.32 10.32
N GLU A 113 2.94 -0.85 10.28
CA GLU A 113 2.25 -2.10 9.99
C GLU A 113 1.25 -2.46 11.09
N GLN A 114 1.62 -2.35 12.36
CA GLN A 114 0.68 -2.59 13.46
C GLN A 114 -0.46 -1.57 13.47
N PHE A 115 -0.23 -0.31 13.09
CA PHE A 115 -1.29 0.68 12.95
C PHE A 115 -2.26 0.33 11.80
N ARG A 116 -1.74 -0.09 10.65
CA ARG A 116 -2.54 -0.58 9.52
C ARG A 116 -3.37 -1.80 9.92
N LEU A 117 -2.77 -2.76 10.62
CA LEU A 117 -3.47 -3.95 11.10
C LEU A 117 -4.54 -3.62 12.14
N ARG A 118 -4.31 -2.64 13.03
CA ARG A 118 -5.35 -2.13 13.95
C ARG A 118 -6.54 -1.57 13.18
N LEU A 119 -6.32 -0.77 12.14
CA LEU A 119 -7.39 -0.24 11.29
C LEU A 119 -8.16 -1.36 10.59
N HIS A 120 -7.46 -2.35 10.03
CA HIS A 120 -8.07 -3.52 9.42
C HIS A 120 -8.95 -4.30 10.42
N CYS A 121 -8.42 -4.57 11.62
CA CYS A 121 -9.18 -5.23 12.68
C CYS A 121 -10.37 -4.40 13.15
N ALA A 122 -10.24 -3.07 13.24
CA ALA A 122 -11.32 -2.17 13.65
C ALA A 122 -12.50 -2.22 12.67
N ALA A 123 -12.22 -2.19 11.36
CA ALA A 123 -13.23 -2.36 10.31
C ALA A 123 -14.01 -3.68 10.44
N LYS A 124 -13.32 -4.75 10.85
CA LYS A 124 -13.93 -6.09 11.03
C LYS A 124 -14.71 -6.23 12.33
N TRP A 125 -14.20 -5.70 13.43
CA TRP A 125 -14.74 -5.94 14.78
C TRP A 125 -15.72 -4.88 15.24
N LEU A 126 -15.62 -3.66 14.69
CA LEU A 126 -16.49 -2.52 14.97
C LEU A 126 -17.05 -1.95 13.65
N PRO A 127 -17.78 -2.75 12.84
CA PRO A 127 -18.26 -2.34 11.52
C PRO A 127 -19.32 -1.23 11.56
N GLU A 128 -19.84 -0.89 12.73
CA GLU A 128 -20.76 0.23 12.93
C GLU A 128 -20.13 1.62 12.79
N TYR A 129 -18.79 1.71 12.67
CA TYR A 129 -18.07 2.96 12.40
C TYR A 129 -17.40 2.94 11.02
N ASP A 130 -17.23 4.12 10.43
CA ASP A 130 -16.72 4.30 9.07
C ASP A 130 -15.18 4.22 8.99
N TRP A 131 -14.61 3.06 9.35
CA TRP A 131 -13.17 2.83 9.27
C TRP A 131 -12.66 2.90 7.82
N PRO A 132 -11.50 3.55 7.56
CA PRO A 132 -10.93 3.61 6.23
C PRO A 132 -10.46 2.23 5.77
N ALA A 133 -10.61 1.94 4.47
CA ALA A 133 -10.05 0.75 3.86
C ALA A 133 -8.52 0.88 3.75
N VAL A 134 -7.80 -0.12 4.28
CA VAL A 134 -6.33 -0.13 4.39
C VAL A 134 -5.69 -1.39 3.81
N ASP A 135 -6.43 -2.12 2.96
CA ASP A 135 -5.83 -3.12 2.08
C ASP A 135 -4.97 -2.44 1.01
N GLU A 136 -4.06 -3.21 0.41
CA GLU A 136 -3.08 -2.67 -0.54
C GLU A 136 -3.74 -1.97 -1.74
N ALA A 137 -4.82 -2.53 -2.28
CA ALA A 137 -5.50 -1.95 -3.44
C ALA A 137 -6.15 -0.60 -3.08
N SER A 138 -6.83 -0.52 -1.94
CA SER A 138 -7.42 0.73 -1.44
C SER A 138 -6.37 1.81 -1.17
N LEU A 139 -5.25 1.45 -0.54
CA LEU A 139 -4.16 2.40 -0.25
C LEU A 139 -3.47 2.91 -1.52
N LEU A 140 -3.29 2.06 -2.54
CA LEU A 140 -2.74 2.47 -3.84
C LEU A 140 -3.71 3.35 -4.64
N ALA A 141 -5.02 3.08 -4.54
CA ALA A 141 -6.05 3.86 -5.19
C ALA A 141 -6.22 5.27 -4.58
N THR A 142 -5.86 5.44 -3.31
CA THR A 142 -6.11 6.67 -2.54
C THR A 142 -4.84 7.40 -2.10
N LEU A 143 -3.70 7.15 -2.76
CA LEU A 143 -2.40 7.76 -2.45
C LEU A 143 -2.45 9.31 -2.38
N GLU A 144 -3.22 9.95 -3.25
CA GLU A 144 -3.42 11.40 -3.27
C GLU A 144 -4.09 11.92 -2.00
N ASN A 145 -4.88 11.08 -1.31
CA ASN A 145 -5.62 11.49 -0.12
C ASN A 145 -4.78 11.32 1.15
N TRP A 146 -4.05 10.21 1.28
CA TRP A 146 -3.40 9.85 2.55
C TRP A 146 -1.89 10.05 2.54
N LEU A 147 -1.23 9.95 1.38
CA LEU A 147 0.23 10.05 1.29
C LEU A 147 0.67 11.44 0.82
N LEU A 148 0.05 11.97 -0.24
CA LEU A 148 0.42 13.24 -0.86
C LEU A 148 0.49 14.42 0.13
N PRO A 149 -0.43 14.60 1.10
CA PRO A 149 -0.33 15.68 2.09
C PRO A 149 0.95 15.63 2.95
N HIS A 150 1.59 14.46 3.02
CA HIS A 150 2.80 14.23 3.79
C HIS A 150 4.07 14.25 2.93
N MET A 151 3.97 14.48 1.61
CA MET A 151 5.09 14.47 0.67
C MET A 151 5.82 15.80 0.54
N THR A 152 5.44 16.86 1.24
CA THR A 152 6.10 18.17 1.18
C THR A 152 7.62 18.06 1.35
N GLY A 153 8.38 18.53 0.35
CA GLY A 153 9.85 18.48 0.36
C GLY A 153 10.47 17.13 -0.05
N VAL A 154 9.67 16.13 -0.46
CA VAL A 154 10.16 14.86 -0.97
C VAL A 154 10.56 15.02 -2.44
N GLN A 155 11.87 14.93 -2.71
CA GLN A 155 12.41 15.15 -4.07
C GLN A 155 13.10 13.93 -4.69
N SER A 156 13.18 12.81 -3.96
CA SER A 156 13.89 11.59 -4.38
C SER A 156 13.34 10.32 -3.71
N LEU A 157 13.73 9.14 -4.19
CA LEU A 157 13.39 7.87 -3.52
C LEU A 157 13.93 7.81 -2.09
N ARG A 158 15.12 8.37 -1.86
CA ARG A 158 15.73 8.39 -0.53
C ARG A 158 14.86 9.15 0.45
N SER A 159 14.32 10.31 0.02
CA SER A 159 13.36 11.07 0.84
C SER A 159 11.99 10.37 0.93
N LEU A 160 11.59 9.60 -0.08
CA LEU A 160 10.34 8.82 -0.01
C LEU A 160 10.41 7.73 1.08
N LYS A 161 11.57 7.10 1.28
CA LYS A 161 11.82 6.20 2.42
C LYS A 161 11.87 6.91 3.78
N SER A 162 12.01 8.24 3.81
CA SER A 162 11.96 9.01 5.05
C SER A 162 10.54 9.42 5.46
N LEU A 163 9.54 9.16 4.61
CA LEU A 163 8.14 9.41 4.94
C LEU A 163 7.69 8.62 6.16
N ASN A 164 7.03 9.30 7.08
CA ASN A 164 6.42 8.67 8.25
C ASN A 164 5.06 8.08 7.86
N VAL A 165 5.07 6.82 7.44
CA VAL A 165 3.86 6.08 7.02
C VAL A 165 2.84 5.99 8.16
N THR A 166 3.28 5.83 9.41
CA THR A 166 2.37 5.82 10.57
C THR A 166 1.57 7.12 10.67
N GLN A 167 2.24 8.26 10.53
CA GLN A 167 1.59 9.57 10.59
C GLN A 167 0.64 9.80 9.41
N ALA A 168 1.03 9.34 8.22
CA ALA A 168 0.20 9.41 7.02
C ALA A 168 -1.09 8.57 7.17
N LEU A 169 -0.99 7.34 7.68
CA LEU A 169 -2.15 6.50 7.99
C LEU A 169 -3.03 7.09 9.10
N ARG A 170 -2.43 7.72 10.12
CA ARG A 170 -3.20 8.44 11.16
C ARG A 170 -4.03 9.58 10.57
N GLY A 171 -3.53 10.24 9.52
CA GLY A 171 -4.24 11.29 8.80
C GLY A 171 -5.53 10.85 8.11
N LEU A 172 -5.76 9.54 7.95
CA LEU A 172 -7.03 8.99 7.46
C LEU A 172 -8.17 9.10 8.47
N LEU A 173 -7.86 9.26 9.75
CA LEU A 173 -8.84 9.31 10.83
C LEU A 173 -9.05 10.74 11.30
N ASP A 174 -10.30 11.08 11.57
CA ASP A 174 -10.60 12.25 12.40
C ASP A 174 -10.24 11.98 13.87
N TYR A 175 -10.24 13.05 14.68
CA TYR A 175 -9.85 12.95 16.09
C TYR A 175 -10.73 11.97 16.89
N PRO A 176 -12.07 11.98 16.78
CA PRO A 176 -12.93 10.99 17.43
C PRO A 176 -12.61 9.54 17.06
N MET A 177 -12.38 9.24 15.78
CA MET A 177 -12.04 7.88 15.35
C MET A 177 -10.66 7.45 15.84
N LEU A 178 -9.69 8.36 15.88
CA LEU A 178 -8.37 8.07 16.44
C LEU A 178 -8.45 7.73 17.93
N GLN A 179 -9.20 8.52 18.71
CA GLN A 179 -9.45 8.22 20.14
C GLN A 179 -10.15 6.87 20.32
N ARG A 180 -11.12 6.56 19.44
CA ARG A 180 -11.79 5.27 19.46
C ARG A 180 -10.83 4.12 19.17
N LEU A 181 -9.98 4.25 18.15
CA LEU A 181 -8.98 3.23 17.83
C LEU A 181 -8.00 3.03 19.00
N ASP A 182 -7.57 4.10 19.65
CA ASP A 182 -6.64 4.04 20.79
C ASP A 182 -7.28 3.46 22.06
N SER A 183 -8.59 3.62 22.24
CA SER A 183 -9.34 3.02 23.35
C SER A 183 -9.71 1.55 23.09
N GLU A 184 -10.29 1.26 21.93
CA GLU A 184 -10.90 -0.04 21.65
C GLU A 184 -9.90 -1.07 21.11
N LEU A 185 -8.89 -0.61 20.37
CA LEU A 185 -7.82 -1.43 19.82
C LEU A 185 -6.47 -0.78 20.16
N PRO A 186 -6.10 -0.66 21.45
CA PRO A 186 -4.88 0.01 21.86
C PRO A 186 -3.63 -0.69 21.34
N GLY A 187 -2.54 0.05 21.15
CA GLY A 187 -1.23 -0.56 20.82
C GLY A 187 -0.60 -1.33 21.98
N HIS A 188 -1.03 -1.06 23.21
CA HIS A 188 -0.50 -1.69 24.43
C HIS A 188 -1.62 -1.98 25.42
N TYR A 189 -1.51 -3.09 26.13
CA TYR A 189 -2.34 -3.41 27.27
C TYR A 189 -1.60 -3.13 28.58
N THR A 190 -2.26 -2.46 29.52
CA THR A 190 -1.70 -2.26 30.87
C THR A 190 -2.12 -3.42 31.74
N VAL A 191 -1.15 -4.25 32.13
CA VAL A 191 -1.36 -5.43 33.00
C VAL A 191 -1.50 -5.00 34.47
N PRO A 192 -2.01 -5.85 35.38
CA PRO A 192 -2.20 -5.52 36.81
C PRO A 192 -0.99 -4.92 37.52
N THR A 193 0.23 -5.27 37.10
CA THR A 193 1.48 -4.70 37.66
C THR A 193 1.74 -3.26 37.23
N GLY A 194 0.92 -2.69 36.34
CA GLY A 194 1.10 -1.37 35.73
C GLY A 194 2.04 -1.35 34.52
N SER A 195 2.61 -2.50 34.14
CA SER A 195 3.46 -2.61 32.96
C SER A 195 2.62 -2.48 31.68
N ARG A 196 3.20 -1.89 30.63
CA ARG A 196 2.55 -1.73 29.32
C ARG A 196 3.13 -2.72 28.34
N ILE A 197 2.33 -3.70 27.94
CA ILE A 197 2.75 -4.79 27.07
C ILE A 197 2.14 -4.59 25.69
N THR A 198 2.97 -4.63 24.64
CA THR A 198 2.53 -4.41 23.26
C THR A 198 1.56 -5.51 22.83
N ILE A 199 0.42 -5.11 22.27
CA ILE A 199 -0.52 -6.03 21.64
C ILE A 199 -0.07 -6.24 20.19
N ARG A 200 0.02 -7.50 19.78
CA ARG A 200 0.34 -7.87 18.40
C ARG A 200 -0.94 -8.17 17.63
N TYR A 201 -1.30 -7.28 16.72
CA TYR A 201 -2.41 -7.44 15.79
C TYR A 201 -1.98 -8.24 14.56
N HIS A 202 -2.95 -8.87 13.92
CA HIS A 202 -2.79 -9.66 12.71
C HIS A 202 -4.09 -9.60 11.90
N GLU A 203 -3.99 -9.76 10.58
CA GLU A 203 -5.13 -9.74 9.65
C GLU A 203 -6.16 -10.83 9.97
N ASP A 204 -5.70 -12.10 10.00
CA ASP A 204 -6.60 -13.24 10.26
C ASP A 204 -6.57 -13.78 11.70
N ASN A 205 -5.46 -13.63 12.41
CA ASN A 205 -5.28 -14.21 13.74
C ASN A 205 -5.80 -13.27 14.83
N PRO A 206 -6.34 -13.79 15.94
CA PRO A 206 -6.75 -12.94 17.05
C PRO A 206 -5.55 -12.20 17.67
N PRO A 207 -5.78 -11.01 18.26
CA PRO A 207 -4.72 -10.18 18.82
C PRO A 207 -4.04 -10.91 19.99
N ALA A 208 -2.71 -10.89 20.00
CA ALA A 208 -1.90 -11.63 20.96
C ALA A 208 -1.16 -10.69 21.92
N LEU A 209 -1.00 -11.15 23.16
CA LEU A 209 -0.24 -10.47 24.21
C LEU A 209 0.81 -11.42 24.79
N ALA A 210 2.07 -11.18 24.47
CA ALA A 210 3.21 -11.91 25.01
C ALA A 210 3.60 -11.32 26.37
N VAL A 211 3.18 -11.98 27.45
CA VAL A 211 3.23 -11.42 28.80
C VAL A 211 3.81 -12.45 29.78
N ARG A 212 4.65 -11.98 30.71
CA ARG A 212 5.13 -12.85 31.80
C ARG A 212 3.95 -13.25 32.67
N MET A 213 3.82 -14.54 32.97
CA MET A 213 2.69 -15.08 33.73
C MET A 213 2.50 -14.34 35.07
N GLN A 214 3.59 -13.99 35.76
CA GLN A 214 3.51 -13.26 37.03
C GLN A 214 2.89 -11.86 36.92
N GLU A 215 2.91 -11.24 35.74
CA GLU A 215 2.31 -9.93 35.54
C GLU A 215 0.79 -9.97 35.41
N MET A 216 0.24 -11.16 35.12
CA MET A 216 -1.20 -11.40 35.04
C MET A 216 -1.82 -11.78 36.40
N PHE A 217 -1.02 -11.83 37.47
CA PHE A 217 -1.56 -12.08 38.81
C PHE A 217 -2.50 -10.94 39.24
N GLY A 218 -3.70 -11.31 39.69
CA GLY A 218 -4.79 -10.37 40.00
C GLY A 218 -5.80 -10.21 38.86
N GLU A 219 -5.45 -10.61 37.63
CA GLU A 219 -6.38 -10.61 36.49
C GLU A 219 -7.18 -11.93 36.49
N ALA A 220 -8.48 -11.85 36.79
CA ALA A 220 -9.35 -13.02 36.93
C ALA A 220 -9.91 -13.53 35.58
N SER A 221 -10.06 -12.64 34.61
CA SER A 221 -10.70 -12.90 33.30
C SER A 221 -9.77 -12.53 32.15
N THR A 222 -9.96 -13.16 30.98
CA THR A 222 -9.19 -12.78 29.78
C THR A 222 -9.52 -11.33 29.40
N PRO A 223 -8.52 -10.46 29.22
CA PRO A 223 -8.77 -9.12 28.72
C PRO A 223 -9.37 -9.16 27.31
N THR A 224 -10.32 -8.28 27.06
CA THR A 224 -11.04 -8.18 25.79
C THR A 224 -10.88 -6.82 25.15
N LEU A 225 -10.77 -6.79 23.83
CA LEU A 225 -10.74 -5.61 22.98
C LEU A 225 -12.08 -5.40 22.28
N ALA A 226 -12.20 -4.27 21.56
CA ALA A 226 -13.35 -3.94 20.71
C ALA A 226 -14.68 -4.11 21.44
N GLN A 227 -14.90 -3.35 22.51
CA GLN A 227 -16.12 -3.38 23.32
C GLN A 227 -16.46 -4.78 23.88
N GLY A 228 -15.46 -5.58 24.21
CA GLY A 228 -15.65 -6.92 24.75
C GLY A 228 -15.80 -8.04 23.71
N ARG A 229 -15.75 -7.72 22.41
CA ARG A 229 -16.01 -8.69 21.34
C ARG A 229 -14.85 -9.65 21.10
N VAL A 230 -13.62 -9.21 21.37
CA VAL A 230 -12.42 -9.97 20.97
C VAL A 230 -11.52 -10.24 22.17
N PRO A 231 -11.44 -11.49 22.66
CA PRO A 231 -10.51 -11.84 23.73
C PRO A 231 -9.07 -11.85 23.21
N LEU A 232 -8.14 -11.33 24.02
CA LEU A 232 -6.71 -11.45 23.75
C LEU A 232 -6.26 -12.91 23.85
N VAL A 233 -5.39 -13.33 22.93
CA VAL A 233 -4.60 -14.54 23.08
C VAL A 233 -3.43 -14.23 24.00
N LEU A 234 -3.39 -14.84 25.17
CA LEU A 234 -2.30 -14.66 26.12
C LEU A 234 -1.22 -15.70 25.83
N GLU A 235 -0.06 -15.24 25.40
CA GLU A 235 1.17 -16.04 25.31
C GLU A 235 1.90 -15.87 26.64
N LEU A 236 1.58 -16.74 27.61
CA LEU A 236 2.12 -16.67 28.96
C LEU A 236 3.58 -17.14 28.97
N LEU A 237 4.46 -16.28 29.49
CA LEU A 237 5.90 -16.48 29.49
C LEU A 237 6.45 -16.69 30.91
N SER A 238 7.56 -17.42 31.00
CA SER A 238 8.34 -17.53 32.25
C SER A 238 9.10 -16.23 32.57
N PRO A 239 9.70 -16.08 33.76
CA PRO A 239 10.57 -14.94 34.07
C PRO A 239 11.72 -14.78 33.06
N ALA A 240 12.17 -15.88 32.45
CA ALA A 240 13.20 -15.91 31.42
C ALA A 240 12.65 -15.74 29.99
N GLN A 241 11.42 -15.23 29.82
CA GLN A 241 10.77 -14.98 28.52
C GLN A 241 10.58 -16.24 27.65
N ARG A 242 10.50 -17.43 28.27
CA ARG A 242 10.21 -18.67 27.53
C ARG A 242 8.71 -18.94 27.50
N PRO A 243 8.13 -19.36 26.36
CA PRO A 243 6.72 -19.73 26.28
C PRO A 243 6.37 -20.84 27.28
N LEU A 244 5.35 -20.62 28.09
CA LEU A 244 4.81 -21.59 29.04
C LEU A 244 3.48 -22.16 28.54
N GLN A 245 2.57 -21.27 28.14
CA GLN A 245 1.21 -21.63 27.71
C GLN A 245 0.66 -20.56 26.76
N ILE A 246 -0.14 -20.98 25.79
CA ILE A 246 -0.98 -20.08 25.01
C ILE A 246 -2.43 -20.34 25.43
N THR A 247 -3.16 -19.29 25.83
CA THR A 247 -4.57 -19.42 26.23
C THR A 247 -5.42 -18.24 25.73
N ARG A 248 -6.70 -18.52 25.47
CA ARG A 248 -7.76 -17.51 25.25
C ARG A 248 -8.73 -17.45 26.43
N ASP A 249 -8.56 -18.33 27.40
CA ASP A 249 -9.33 -18.40 28.64
C ASP A 249 -8.37 -18.41 29.82
N LEU A 250 -8.12 -17.21 30.35
CA LEU A 250 -7.26 -17.01 31.50
C LEU A 250 -7.86 -17.63 32.77
N SER A 251 -9.19 -17.63 32.89
CA SER A 251 -9.87 -18.18 34.06
C SER A 251 -9.69 -19.70 34.13
N ALA A 252 -9.90 -20.39 33.01
CA ALA A 252 -9.66 -21.83 32.90
C ALA A 252 -8.18 -22.19 33.13
N PHE A 253 -7.26 -21.34 32.65
CA PHE A 253 -5.82 -21.52 32.91
C PHE A 253 -5.51 -21.50 34.42
N TRP A 254 -6.02 -20.52 35.16
CA TRP A 254 -5.80 -20.41 36.60
C TRP A 254 -6.38 -21.59 37.39
N GLN A 255 -7.55 -22.09 36.99
CA GLN A 255 -8.22 -23.18 37.68
C GLN A 255 -7.59 -24.56 37.38
N GLY A 256 -6.96 -24.72 36.22
CA GLY A 256 -6.40 -25.99 35.75
C GLY A 256 -4.89 -25.96 35.55
N ALA A 257 -4.47 -25.63 34.32
CA ALA A 257 -3.10 -25.80 33.81
C ALA A 257 -2.03 -25.06 34.63
N TYR A 258 -2.38 -23.99 35.33
CA TYR A 258 -1.47 -23.27 36.21
C TYR A 258 -0.79 -24.17 37.25
N ARG A 259 -1.51 -25.15 37.81
CA ARG A 259 -0.96 -26.08 38.82
C ARG A 259 0.15 -26.97 38.26
N GLU A 260 0.13 -27.25 36.96
CA GLU A 260 1.17 -28.02 36.29
C GLU A 260 2.39 -27.15 35.98
N VAL A 261 2.15 -25.90 35.58
CA VAL A 261 3.21 -24.90 35.32
C VAL A 261 3.97 -24.58 36.60
N GLN A 262 3.30 -24.44 37.75
CA GLN A 262 3.93 -24.13 39.04
C GLN A 262 4.89 -25.22 39.54
N LYS A 263 4.73 -26.47 39.08
CA LYS A 263 5.59 -27.59 39.47
C LYS A 263 6.89 -27.68 38.66
N ARG A 264 7.00 -26.92 37.56
CA ARG A 264 8.16 -26.91 36.66
C ARG A 264 9.08 -25.74 36.98
#